data_AF-A0A9E6JRF9-F1
#
_entry.id   AF-A0A9E6JRF9-F1
#
_cell.length_a   1.000
_cell.length_b   1.000
_cell.length_c   1.000
_cell.angle_alpha   90.00
_cell.angle_beta   90.00
_cell.angle_gamma   90.00
#
_symmetry.space_group_name_H-M   'P 1'
#
loop_
_entity.id
_entity.type
_entity.pdbx_description
1 polymer ?
#
loop_
_entity_poly.entity_id
_entity_poly.type
_entity_poly.pdbx_seq_one_letter_code
_entity_poly.pdbx_strand_id
1 'polypeptide(L)'
;MRGPNHMRIHTGLVLTLLSTPVLVAQAPAAPVSLGQRLAAERPEIKKLNDSFEYGQAQARAEALIPAQKPAFDKSSVNNLHMSTRTYADLCQVYFLAFQAADNNGQWEKGLEYLNKALETAKENVATGKEGLTEQRDYWKKKADAYQELMNKNADAIRLLKAKTKLEDYEEGTMATVKSWDKEKADGEKWSQFFQYDLDLAARNVDDFQKFVDLQTKKIKDQQADIDTYKGHPGDKEKWAEAVASSKPYMDSFTEKGDKIAFLHRMKVLAPDSRKVQNALDVVLGRALPDKPAPAKKKK
;
A
#
# COMPACT_ATOMS: atom_id res chain seq x y z
N MET A 1 78.46 21.49 27.50
CA MET A 1 78.54 20.99 28.88
C MET A 1 77.75 19.70 28.98
N ARG A 2 78.38 18.62 29.46
CA ARG A 2 77.86 17.25 29.60
C ARG A 2 77.48 16.99 31.06
N GLY A 3 76.35 16.30 31.26
CA GLY A 3 76.02 15.41 32.39
C GLY A 3 75.46 16.05 33.67
N PRO A 4 74.85 15.26 34.60
CA PRO A 4 74.82 13.79 34.64
C PRO A 4 73.43 13.12 34.86
N ASN A 5 73.42 11.82 34.58
CA ASN A 5 72.45 10.82 35.00
C ASN A 5 72.30 10.73 36.53
N HIS A 6 71.08 10.46 37.01
CA HIS A 6 70.88 9.52 38.12
C HIS A 6 69.64 8.64 37.90
N MET A 7 69.85 7.39 38.27
CA MET A 7 69.02 6.20 38.11
C MET A 7 68.40 5.84 39.48
N ARG A 8 67.30 5.06 39.46
CA ARG A 8 66.67 4.22 40.53
C ARG A 8 65.35 4.75 41.08
N ILE A 9 64.36 3.96 41.54
CA ILE A 9 63.95 2.54 41.48
C ILE A 9 62.46 2.55 41.92
N HIS A 10 61.68 1.61 41.36
CA HIS A 10 60.35 1.09 41.73
C HIS A 10 59.57 1.65 42.94
N THR A 11 58.30 2.04 42.69
CA THR A 11 57.15 1.66 43.53
C THR A 11 55.91 1.49 42.66
N GLY A 12 55.23 0.35 42.81
CA GLY A 12 54.14 -0.09 41.95
C GLY A 12 52.82 0.67 42.14
N LEU A 13 52.05 0.71 41.05
CA LEU A 13 50.59 0.80 41.09
C LEU A 13 50.07 0.05 39.87
N VAL A 14 49.71 -1.22 40.07
CA VAL A 14 48.90 -1.97 39.09
C VAL A 14 47.50 -1.40 39.19
N LEU A 15 47.18 -0.45 38.29
CA LEU A 15 45.82 0.02 38.09
C LEU A 15 45.10 -1.02 37.23
N THR A 16 44.43 -1.96 37.89
CA THR A 16 43.54 -2.92 37.24
C THR A 16 42.37 -2.14 36.63
N LEU A 17 42.48 -1.78 35.35
CA LEU A 17 41.36 -1.33 34.55
C LEU A 17 40.39 -2.50 34.42
N LEU A 18 39.42 -2.55 35.33
CA LEU A 18 38.19 -3.30 35.16
C LEU A 18 37.48 -2.70 33.94
N SER A 19 37.77 -3.26 32.76
CA SER A 19 36.97 -3.05 31.57
C SER A 19 35.59 -3.64 31.83
N THR A 20 34.68 -2.82 32.34
CA THR A 20 33.26 -3.12 32.27
C THR A 20 32.91 -3.26 30.79
N PRO A 21 32.32 -4.39 30.36
CA PRO A 21 31.76 -4.45 29.02
C PRO A 21 30.65 -3.41 28.98
N VAL A 22 30.91 -2.29 28.30
CA VAL A 22 29.84 -1.44 27.81
C VAL A 22 29.07 -2.30 26.82
N LEU A 23 27.99 -2.89 27.30
CA LEU A 23 26.87 -3.30 26.46
C LEU A 23 26.46 -2.04 25.71
N VAL A 24 26.99 -1.87 24.50
CA VAL A 24 26.43 -0.95 23.53
C VAL A 24 25.04 -1.52 23.26
N ALA A 25 24.04 -1.01 23.99
CA ALA A 25 22.66 -1.25 23.67
C ALA A 25 22.49 -0.83 22.21
N GLN A 26 22.42 -1.82 21.31
CA GLN A 26 21.96 -1.56 19.95
C GLN A 26 20.60 -0.89 20.12
N ALA A 27 20.50 0.38 19.70
CA ALA A 27 19.23 1.06 19.65
C ALA A 27 18.25 0.11 18.94
N PRO A 28 17.06 -0.15 19.50
CA PRO A 28 16.11 -1.06 18.88
C PRO A 28 15.93 -0.64 17.42
N ALA A 29 16.02 -1.61 16.51
CA ALA A 29 15.81 -1.36 15.10
C ALA A 29 14.52 -0.53 14.94
N ALA A 30 14.57 0.51 14.12
CA ALA A 30 13.39 1.35 13.88
C ALA A 30 12.20 0.44 13.55
N PRO A 31 11.02 0.69 14.15
CA PRO A 31 9.86 -0.16 13.92
C PRO A 31 9.57 -0.26 12.42
N VAL A 32 9.36 -1.50 11.95
CA VAL A 32 9.11 -1.80 10.54
C VAL A 32 7.94 -0.96 10.03
N SER A 33 8.14 -0.23 8.93
CA SER A 33 7.11 0.67 8.40
C SER A 33 5.88 -0.10 7.89
N LEU A 34 4.74 0.57 7.80
CA LEU A 34 3.52 -0.04 7.26
C LEU A 34 3.74 -0.55 5.83
N GLY A 35 4.38 0.25 4.97
CA GLY A 35 4.73 -0.15 3.62
C GLY A 35 5.64 -1.40 3.56
N GLN A 36 6.61 -1.52 4.47
CA GLN A 36 7.44 -2.73 4.56
C GLN A 36 6.64 -3.96 4.98
N ARG A 37 5.76 -3.83 5.97
CA ARG A 37 4.87 -4.92 6.40
C ARG A 37 3.91 -5.33 5.26
N LEU A 38 3.34 -4.35 4.57
CA LEU A 38 2.46 -4.58 3.42
C LEU A 38 3.19 -5.31 2.29
N ALA A 39 4.42 -4.91 1.95
CA ALA A 39 5.22 -5.56 0.93
C ALA A 39 5.57 -7.01 1.30
N ALA A 40 5.82 -7.28 2.58
CA ALA A 40 6.14 -8.62 3.08
C ALA A 40 4.92 -9.56 3.10
N GLU A 41 3.76 -9.08 3.52
CA GLU A 41 2.56 -9.92 3.67
C GLU A 41 1.79 -10.13 2.37
N ARG A 42 1.89 -9.22 1.38
CA ARG A 42 1.14 -9.30 0.13
C ARG A 42 1.34 -10.62 -0.64
N PRO A 43 2.57 -11.16 -0.81
CA PRO A 43 2.76 -12.45 -1.48
C PRO A 43 2.12 -13.62 -0.73
N GLU A 44 2.18 -13.62 0.60
CA GLU A 44 1.60 -14.68 1.43
C GLU A 44 0.07 -14.66 1.37
N ILE A 45 -0.54 -13.47 1.45
CA ILE A 45 -1.99 -13.31 1.28
C ILE A 45 -2.42 -13.74 -0.13
N LYS A 46 -1.63 -13.41 -1.17
CA LYS A 46 -1.89 -13.87 -2.54
C LYS A 46 -1.84 -15.39 -2.62
N LYS A 47 -0.81 -16.04 -2.05
CA LYS A 47 -0.67 -17.50 -2.04
C LYS A 47 -1.86 -18.18 -1.37
N LEU A 48 -2.33 -17.65 -0.25
CA LEU A 48 -3.53 -18.16 0.43
C LEU A 48 -4.78 -18.01 -0.43
N ASN A 49 -4.96 -16.86 -1.11
CA ASN A 49 -6.06 -16.67 -2.06
C ASN A 49 -5.98 -17.64 -3.24
N ASP A 50 -4.79 -17.82 -3.83
CA ASP A 50 -4.57 -18.77 -4.94
C ASP A 50 -4.83 -20.22 -4.51
N SER A 51 -4.65 -20.52 -3.22
CA SER A 51 -4.91 -21.83 -2.60
C SER A 51 -6.34 -21.97 -2.06
N PHE A 52 -7.22 -20.97 -2.30
CA PHE A 52 -8.60 -20.92 -1.82
C PHE A 52 -8.75 -20.94 -0.29
N GLU A 53 -7.73 -20.53 0.44
CA GLU A 53 -7.72 -20.40 1.90
C GLU A 53 -8.19 -19.00 2.33
N TYR A 54 -9.35 -18.58 1.80
CA TYR A 54 -9.81 -17.19 1.88
C TYR A 54 -10.00 -16.66 3.30
N GLY A 55 -10.45 -17.50 4.24
CA GLY A 55 -10.57 -17.10 5.64
C GLY A 55 -9.21 -16.73 6.28
N GLN A 56 -8.15 -17.49 5.97
CA GLN A 56 -6.81 -17.19 6.45
C GLN A 56 -6.21 -15.96 5.75
N ALA A 57 -6.42 -15.85 4.44
CA ALA A 57 -6.01 -14.69 3.66
C ALA A 57 -6.62 -13.40 4.23
N GLN A 58 -7.92 -13.43 4.54
CA GLN A 58 -8.64 -12.32 5.16
C GLN A 58 -8.07 -12.00 6.55
N ALA A 59 -7.90 -12.99 7.42
CA ALA A 59 -7.35 -12.76 8.75
C ALA A 59 -5.96 -12.11 8.72
N ARG A 60 -5.09 -12.53 7.79
CA ARG A 60 -3.77 -11.90 7.60
C ARG A 60 -3.86 -10.47 7.07
N ALA A 61 -4.72 -10.23 6.10
CA ALA A 61 -4.94 -8.87 5.58
C ALA A 61 -5.47 -7.93 6.67
N GLU A 62 -6.38 -8.42 7.52
CA GLU A 62 -6.93 -7.65 8.65
C GLU A 62 -5.87 -7.37 9.73
N ALA A 63 -4.93 -8.29 9.97
CA ALA A 63 -3.83 -8.10 10.92
C ALA A 63 -2.83 -7.00 10.50
N LEU A 64 -2.84 -6.58 9.23
CA LEU A 64 -2.06 -5.43 8.76
C LEU A 64 -2.69 -4.09 9.16
N ILE A 65 -4.01 -4.05 9.39
CA ILE A 65 -4.73 -2.82 9.72
C ILE A 65 -4.21 -2.33 11.08
N PRO A 66 -3.63 -1.11 11.14
CA PRO A 66 -3.21 -0.55 12.42
C PRO A 66 -4.40 -0.42 13.38
N ALA A 67 -4.20 -0.80 14.64
CA ALA A 67 -5.23 -0.64 15.68
C ALA A 67 -5.66 0.83 15.87
N GLN A 68 -4.74 1.76 15.59
CA GLN A 68 -4.98 3.19 15.59
C GLN A 68 -4.50 3.75 14.25
N LYS A 69 -5.33 4.58 13.62
CA LYS A 69 -4.96 5.27 12.39
C LYS A 69 -3.71 6.12 12.65
N PRO A 70 -2.65 6.02 11.82
CA PRO A 70 -1.47 6.87 11.97
C PRO A 70 -1.84 8.35 11.94
N ALA A 71 -1.18 9.15 12.77
CA ALA A 71 -1.37 10.60 12.76
C ALA A 71 -0.73 11.21 11.52
N PHE A 72 -1.36 12.24 10.96
CA PHE A 72 -0.80 13.02 9.88
C PHE A 72 0.02 14.18 10.45
N ASP A 73 1.33 14.16 10.26
CA ASP A 73 2.26 15.15 10.79
C ASP A 73 2.70 16.15 9.70
N LYS A 74 2.41 17.43 9.92
CA LYS A 74 2.78 18.55 9.04
C LYS A 74 3.96 19.38 9.55
N SER A 75 4.59 18.99 10.66
CA SER A 75 5.61 19.79 11.37
C SER A 75 6.88 20.04 10.57
N SER A 76 7.15 19.23 9.55
CA SER A 76 8.26 19.42 8.61
C SER A 76 7.91 18.88 7.23
N VAL A 77 8.65 19.31 6.20
CA VAL A 77 8.52 18.80 4.83
C VAL A 77 8.72 17.28 4.77
N ASN A 78 9.68 16.76 5.54
CA ASN A 78 9.91 15.32 5.63
C ASN A 78 8.71 14.60 6.26
N ASN A 79 8.17 15.12 7.36
CA ASN A 79 7.03 14.50 8.04
C ASN A 79 5.76 14.57 7.21
N LEU A 80 5.55 15.68 6.48
CA LEU A 80 4.47 15.85 5.51
C LEU A 80 4.51 14.77 4.42
N HIS A 81 5.68 14.58 3.81
CA HIS A 81 5.89 13.53 2.81
C HIS A 81 5.65 12.13 3.40
N MET A 82 6.29 11.82 4.53
CA MET A 82 6.16 10.52 5.19
C MET A 82 4.71 10.21 5.61
N SER A 83 3.97 11.21 6.07
CA SER A 83 2.54 11.07 6.41
C SER A 83 1.71 10.78 5.17
N THR A 84 1.96 11.51 4.08
CA THR A 84 1.29 11.29 2.78
C THR A 84 1.47 9.86 2.27
N ARG A 85 2.70 9.33 2.39
CA ARG A 85 3.03 7.95 2.03
C ARG A 85 2.42 6.92 2.98
N THR A 86 2.45 7.18 4.28
CA THR A 86 1.84 6.31 5.28
C THR A 86 0.33 6.18 5.06
N TYR A 87 -0.35 7.27 4.71
CA TYR A 87 -1.77 7.24 4.36
C TYR A 87 -2.03 6.50 3.05
N ALA A 88 -1.17 6.63 2.04
CA ALA A 88 -1.26 5.84 0.82
C ALA A 88 -1.08 4.33 1.10
N ASP A 89 -0.12 3.95 1.94
CA ASP A 89 0.07 2.57 2.38
C ASP A 89 -1.15 2.04 3.15
N LEU A 90 -1.74 2.85 4.03
CA LEU A 90 -2.96 2.48 4.76
C LEU A 90 -4.14 2.24 3.81
N CYS A 91 -4.31 3.07 2.78
CA CYS A 91 -5.32 2.82 1.75
C CYS A 91 -5.11 1.46 1.06
N GLN A 92 -3.86 1.11 0.75
CA GLN A 92 -3.52 -0.17 0.14
C GLN A 92 -3.74 -1.37 1.08
N VAL A 93 -3.53 -1.20 2.38
CA VAL A 93 -3.86 -2.20 3.40
C VAL A 93 -5.37 -2.46 3.43
N TYR A 94 -6.18 -1.41 3.46
CA TYR A 94 -7.64 -1.57 3.38
C TYR A 94 -8.08 -2.21 2.06
N PHE A 95 -7.47 -1.83 0.93
CA PHE A 95 -7.77 -2.46 -0.35
C PHE A 95 -7.43 -3.95 -0.38
N LEU A 96 -6.30 -4.35 0.22
CA LEU A 96 -5.93 -5.76 0.35
C LEU A 96 -6.91 -6.53 1.24
N ALA A 97 -7.38 -5.92 2.33
CA ALA A 97 -8.42 -6.48 3.19
C ALA A 97 -9.76 -6.62 2.45
N PHE A 98 -10.13 -5.63 1.62
CA PHE A 98 -11.28 -5.73 0.71
C PHE A 98 -11.16 -6.93 -0.23
N GLN A 99 -10.04 -7.09 -0.93
CA GLN A 99 -9.86 -8.19 -1.88
C GLN A 99 -9.99 -9.55 -1.20
N ALA A 100 -9.38 -9.72 -0.02
CA ALA A 100 -9.49 -10.96 0.74
C ALA A 100 -10.91 -11.22 1.28
N ALA A 101 -11.60 -10.17 1.74
CA ALA A 101 -12.99 -10.27 2.19
C ALA A 101 -13.96 -10.58 1.04
N ASP A 102 -13.76 -10.00 -0.14
CA ASP A 102 -14.59 -10.28 -1.33
C ASP A 102 -14.45 -11.74 -1.77
N ASN A 103 -13.23 -12.27 -1.81
CA ASN A 103 -12.96 -13.68 -2.06
C ASN A 103 -13.61 -14.60 -1.02
N ASN A 104 -13.60 -14.19 0.25
CA ASN A 104 -14.24 -14.95 1.32
C ASN A 104 -15.78 -14.73 1.40
N GLY A 105 -16.38 -14.07 0.40
CA GLY A 105 -17.82 -13.84 0.32
C GLY A 105 -18.37 -12.79 1.29
N GLN A 106 -17.50 -12.11 2.04
CA GLN A 106 -17.84 -11.10 3.04
C GLN A 106 -18.00 -9.73 2.38
N TRP A 107 -18.93 -9.62 1.42
CA TRP A 107 -19.03 -8.47 0.53
C TRP A 107 -19.31 -7.15 1.27
N GLU A 108 -20.17 -7.17 2.29
CA GLU A 108 -20.47 -5.99 3.12
C GLU A 108 -19.24 -5.53 3.90
N LYS A 109 -18.48 -6.47 4.49
CA LYS A 109 -17.21 -6.17 5.17
C LYS A 109 -16.15 -5.66 4.18
N GLY A 110 -16.13 -6.20 2.96
CA GLY A 110 -15.32 -5.69 1.86
C GLY A 110 -15.65 -4.24 1.52
N LEU A 111 -16.95 -3.89 1.47
CA LEU A 111 -17.40 -2.52 1.25
C LEU A 111 -16.99 -1.59 2.40
N GLU A 112 -17.05 -2.04 3.65
CA GLU A 112 -16.52 -1.28 4.79
C GLU A 112 -15.03 -0.95 4.63
N TYR A 113 -14.22 -1.90 4.16
CA TYR A 113 -12.80 -1.66 3.89
C TYR A 113 -12.58 -0.66 2.75
N LEU A 114 -13.34 -0.77 1.67
CA LEU A 114 -13.27 0.20 0.57
C LEU A 114 -13.65 1.61 1.03
N ASN A 115 -14.69 1.75 1.86
CA ASN A 115 -15.06 3.04 2.44
C ASN A 115 -13.94 3.61 3.32
N LYS A 116 -13.32 2.79 4.17
CA LYS A 116 -12.15 3.22 4.96
C LYS A 116 -10.96 3.64 4.09
N ALA A 117 -10.70 2.94 2.99
CA ALA A 117 -9.68 3.32 2.01
C ALA A 117 -10.00 4.69 1.38
N LEU A 118 -11.24 4.88 0.94
CA LEU A 118 -11.70 6.13 0.33
C LEU A 118 -11.67 7.31 1.32
N GLU A 119 -12.12 7.11 2.56
CA GLU A 119 -12.05 8.12 3.62
C GLU A 119 -10.60 8.52 3.91
N THR A 120 -9.70 7.52 4.03
CA THR A 120 -8.27 7.76 4.23
C THR A 120 -7.65 8.53 3.06
N ALA A 121 -8.02 8.19 1.81
CA ALA A 121 -7.56 8.91 0.63
C ALA A 121 -8.05 10.36 0.59
N LYS A 122 -9.33 10.59 0.90
CA LYS A 122 -9.92 11.94 1.00
C LYS A 122 -9.23 12.78 2.07
N GLU A 123 -8.96 12.19 3.24
CA GLU A 123 -8.24 12.86 4.32
C GLU A 123 -6.78 13.16 3.95
N ASN A 124 -6.11 12.25 3.24
CA ASN A 124 -4.75 12.47 2.75
C ASN A 124 -4.68 13.71 1.83
N VAL A 125 -5.61 13.81 0.88
CA VAL A 125 -5.74 14.98 0.00
C VAL A 125 -6.05 16.24 0.83
N ALA A 126 -7.09 16.20 1.66
CA ALA A 126 -7.52 17.37 2.44
C ALA A 126 -6.41 17.89 3.37
N THR A 127 -5.61 17.00 3.93
CA THR A 127 -4.61 17.32 4.94
C THR A 127 -3.27 17.68 4.30
N GLY A 128 -2.83 16.98 3.26
CA GLY A 128 -1.52 17.18 2.63
C GLY A 128 -1.48 18.24 1.53
N LYS A 129 -2.61 18.57 0.89
CA LYS A 129 -2.64 19.37 -0.34
C LYS A 129 -1.94 20.73 -0.23
N GLU A 130 -2.23 21.50 0.82
CA GLU A 130 -1.69 22.85 1.00
C GLU A 130 -0.16 22.81 1.11
N GLY A 131 0.38 22.07 2.09
CA GLY A 131 1.82 21.98 2.31
C GLY A 131 2.57 21.37 1.12
N LEU A 132 2.02 20.35 0.45
CA LEU A 132 2.66 19.76 -0.74
C LEU A 132 2.66 20.74 -1.92
N THR A 133 1.59 21.53 -2.08
CA THR A 133 1.50 22.59 -3.10
C THR A 133 2.55 23.67 -2.86
N GLU A 134 2.67 24.15 -1.62
CA GLU A 134 3.68 25.15 -1.26
C GLU A 134 5.10 24.67 -1.56
N GLN A 135 5.41 23.41 -1.23
CA GLN A 135 6.73 22.83 -1.53
C GLN A 135 6.97 22.67 -3.04
N ARG A 136 5.97 22.16 -3.78
CA ARG A 136 6.02 22.03 -5.24
C ARG A 136 6.29 23.37 -5.91
N ASP A 137 5.62 24.43 -5.45
CA ASP A 137 5.75 25.79 -5.99
C ASP A 137 7.06 26.45 -5.59
N TYR A 138 7.53 26.26 -4.35
CA TYR A 138 8.83 26.73 -3.89
C TYR A 138 9.98 26.19 -4.76
N TRP A 139 10.01 24.87 -4.96
CA TRP A 139 11.07 24.22 -5.74
C TRP A 139 10.98 24.57 -7.23
N LYS A 140 9.76 24.71 -7.76
CA LYS A 140 9.54 25.19 -9.13
C LYS A 140 10.11 26.59 -9.33
N LYS A 141 9.76 27.53 -8.43
CA LYS A 141 10.25 28.91 -8.48
C LYS A 141 11.77 28.98 -8.38
N LYS A 142 12.38 28.12 -7.54
CA LYS A 142 13.84 28.02 -7.42
C LYS A 142 14.48 27.57 -8.74
N ALA A 143 13.95 26.53 -9.38
CA ALA A 143 14.44 26.07 -10.67
C ALA A 143 14.31 27.14 -11.76
N ASP A 144 13.16 27.80 -11.83
CA ASP A 144 12.87 28.86 -12.80
C ASP A 144 13.86 30.04 -12.62
N ALA A 145 14.19 30.41 -11.38
CA ALA A 145 15.17 31.46 -11.09
C ALA A 145 16.59 31.13 -11.56
N TYR A 146 17.07 29.89 -11.36
CA TYR A 146 18.39 29.49 -11.86
C TYR A 146 18.42 29.38 -13.40
N GLN A 147 17.32 28.93 -14.02
CA GLN A 147 17.19 28.96 -15.47
C GLN A 147 17.26 30.40 -16.00
N GLU A 148 16.62 31.36 -15.33
CA GLU A 148 16.68 32.77 -15.70
C GLU A 148 18.10 33.33 -15.56
N LEU A 149 18.82 33.00 -14.48
CA LEU A 149 20.23 33.39 -14.31
C LEU A 149 21.12 32.85 -15.43
N MET A 150 20.94 31.58 -15.82
CA MET A 150 21.70 30.99 -16.91
C MET A 150 21.37 31.63 -18.26
N ASN A 151 20.09 31.95 -18.50
CA ASN A 151 19.66 32.64 -19.71
C ASN A 151 20.25 34.06 -19.81
N LYS A 152 20.24 34.81 -18.70
CA LYS A 152 20.85 36.16 -18.64
C LYS A 152 22.35 36.14 -18.90
N ASN A 153 23.03 35.04 -18.59
CA ASN A 153 24.48 34.90 -18.74
C ASN A 153 24.87 33.98 -19.92
N ALA A 154 23.93 33.65 -20.82
CA ALA A 154 24.11 32.60 -21.82
C ALA A 154 25.34 32.83 -22.73
N ASP A 155 25.57 34.06 -23.18
CA ASP A 155 26.73 34.37 -24.02
C ASP A 155 28.06 34.28 -23.26
N ALA A 156 28.12 34.78 -22.02
CA ALA A 156 29.31 34.67 -21.20
C ALA A 156 29.65 33.20 -20.89
N ILE A 157 28.63 32.41 -20.54
CA ILE A 157 28.75 30.97 -20.32
C ILE A 157 29.24 30.27 -21.59
N ARG A 158 28.71 30.62 -22.77
CA ARG A 158 29.11 30.05 -24.06
C ARG A 158 30.58 30.36 -24.38
N LEU A 159 31.01 31.60 -24.17
CA LEU A 159 32.40 32.02 -24.39
C LEU A 159 33.36 31.27 -23.45
N LEU A 160 33.02 31.15 -22.18
CA LEU A 160 33.83 30.39 -21.21
C LEU A 160 33.92 28.90 -21.58
N LYS A 161 32.80 28.27 -21.97
CA LYS A 161 32.78 26.86 -22.41
C LYS A 161 33.60 26.60 -23.68
N ALA A 162 33.84 27.62 -24.52
CA ALA A 162 34.60 27.49 -25.76
C ALA A 162 36.13 27.60 -25.59
N LYS A 163 36.61 28.05 -24.41
CA LYS A 163 38.04 28.20 -24.13
C LYS A 163 38.69 26.84 -23.86
N THR A 164 39.89 26.62 -24.42
CA THR A 164 40.70 25.42 -24.19
C THR A 164 41.46 25.47 -22.86
N LYS A 165 41.70 26.66 -22.31
CA LYS A 165 42.26 26.89 -20.98
C LYS A 165 41.57 28.11 -20.36
N LEU A 166 41.11 27.96 -19.12
CA LEU A 166 40.51 29.02 -18.33
C LEU A 166 41.58 29.67 -17.43
N GLU A 167 41.42 30.96 -17.15
CA GLU A 167 42.16 31.63 -16.08
C GLU A 167 41.51 31.31 -14.72
N ASP A 168 42.25 31.46 -13.61
CA ASP A 168 41.77 31.07 -12.26
C ASP A 168 40.40 31.69 -11.90
N TYR A 169 40.17 32.96 -12.24
CA TYR A 169 38.88 33.62 -11.99
C TYR A 169 37.74 33.08 -12.88
N GLU A 170 38.08 32.59 -14.07
CA GLU A 170 37.15 32.00 -15.04
C GLU A 170 36.77 30.57 -14.64
N GLU A 171 37.70 29.83 -14.04
CA GLU A 171 37.42 28.55 -13.40
C GLU A 171 36.41 28.72 -12.25
N GLY A 172 36.60 29.74 -11.42
CA GLY A 172 35.65 30.10 -10.37
C GLY A 172 34.26 30.42 -10.91
N THR A 173 34.19 31.20 -11.99
CA THR A 173 32.91 31.53 -12.66
C THR A 173 32.25 30.26 -13.24
N MET A 174 33.00 29.38 -13.88
CA MET A 174 32.48 28.12 -14.40
C MET A 174 32.03 27.16 -13.30
N ALA A 175 32.66 27.17 -12.13
CA ALA A 175 32.19 26.43 -10.97
C ALA A 175 30.83 26.96 -10.46
N THR A 176 30.64 28.29 -10.44
CA THR A 176 29.34 28.89 -10.12
C THR A 176 28.26 28.49 -11.12
N VAL A 177 28.55 28.51 -12.42
CA VAL A 177 27.61 28.09 -13.47
C VAL A 177 27.21 26.62 -13.28
N LYS A 178 28.16 25.72 -13.00
CA LYS A 178 27.87 24.31 -12.67
C LYS A 178 26.99 24.18 -11.43
N SER A 179 27.19 25.05 -10.43
CA SER A 179 26.33 25.08 -9.25
C SER A 179 24.90 25.50 -9.61
N TRP A 180 24.72 26.47 -10.51
CA TRP A 180 23.39 26.88 -10.98
C TRP A 180 22.68 25.75 -11.74
N ASP A 181 23.38 25.04 -12.63
CA ASP A 181 22.86 23.87 -13.33
C ASP A 181 22.36 22.80 -12.32
N LYS A 182 23.14 22.54 -11.28
CA LYS A 182 22.77 21.60 -10.21
C LYS A 182 21.53 22.06 -9.43
N GLU A 183 21.50 23.31 -8.97
CA GLU A 183 20.39 23.84 -8.20
C GLU A 183 19.08 23.90 -9.01
N LYS A 184 19.18 24.18 -10.32
CA LYS A 184 18.04 24.04 -11.25
C LYS A 184 17.53 22.59 -11.27
N ALA A 185 18.43 21.64 -11.52
CA ALA A 185 18.06 20.22 -11.62
C ALA A 185 17.43 19.70 -10.31
N ASP A 186 17.98 20.09 -9.16
CA ASP A 186 17.41 19.76 -7.85
C ASP A 186 16.02 20.39 -7.67
N GLY A 187 15.82 21.65 -8.08
CA GLY A 187 14.51 22.29 -8.04
C GLY A 187 13.46 21.61 -8.93
N GLU A 188 13.83 21.20 -10.14
CA GLU A 188 12.95 20.44 -11.04
C GLU A 188 12.57 19.09 -10.42
N LYS A 189 13.58 18.36 -9.91
CA LYS A 189 13.39 17.06 -9.26
C LYS A 189 12.43 17.15 -8.07
N TRP A 190 12.67 18.08 -7.15
CA TRP A 190 11.84 18.20 -5.95
C TRP A 190 10.44 18.72 -6.25
N SER A 191 10.28 19.64 -7.21
CA SER A 191 8.96 20.08 -7.66
C SER A 191 8.15 18.91 -8.23
N GLN A 192 8.75 18.09 -9.09
CA GLN A 192 8.11 16.88 -9.63
C GLN A 192 7.81 15.84 -8.55
N PHE A 193 8.67 15.69 -7.56
CA PHE A 193 8.46 14.79 -6.44
C PHE A 193 7.19 15.14 -5.63
N PHE A 194 7.02 16.41 -5.26
CA PHE A 194 5.82 16.85 -4.55
C PHE A 194 4.57 16.84 -5.44
N GLN A 195 4.72 17.11 -6.74
CA GLN A 195 3.64 16.92 -7.71
C GLN A 195 3.17 15.46 -7.74
N TYR A 196 4.09 14.50 -7.77
CA TYR A 196 3.75 13.08 -7.74
C TYR A 196 2.94 12.71 -6.49
N ASP A 197 3.31 13.22 -5.32
CA ASP A 197 2.57 12.95 -4.08
C ASP A 197 1.14 13.52 -4.12
N LEU A 198 0.97 14.74 -4.67
CA LEU A 198 -0.35 15.34 -4.90
C LEU A 198 -1.20 14.48 -5.85
N ASP A 199 -0.62 14.08 -6.99
CA ASP A 199 -1.31 13.29 -8.01
C ASP A 199 -1.69 11.91 -7.50
N LEU A 200 -0.79 11.26 -6.73
CA LEU A 200 -1.05 9.97 -6.11
C LEU A 200 -2.20 10.06 -5.10
N ALA A 201 -2.19 11.07 -4.24
CA ALA A 201 -3.25 11.26 -3.25
C ALA A 201 -4.62 11.49 -3.92
N ALA A 202 -4.66 12.32 -4.98
CA ALA A 202 -5.88 12.57 -5.74
C ALA A 202 -6.38 11.32 -6.47
N ARG A 203 -5.49 10.61 -7.17
CA ARG A 203 -5.84 9.38 -7.91
C ARG A 203 -6.44 8.31 -7.01
N ASN A 204 -5.91 8.14 -5.80
CA ASN A 204 -6.46 7.19 -4.84
C ASN A 204 -7.94 7.46 -4.53
N VAL A 205 -8.37 8.73 -4.43
CA VAL A 205 -9.78 9.06 -4.20
C VAL A 205 -10.64 8.55 -5.36
N ASP A 206 -10.25 8.86 -6.60
CA ASP A 206 -11.00 8.45 -7.79
C ASP A 206 -11.06 6.93 -7.93
N ASP A 207 -9.94 6.25 -7.72
CA ASP A 207 -9.86 4.80 -7.86
C ASP A 207 -10.68 4.08 -6.78
N PHE A 208 -10.59 4.49 -5.50
CA PHE A 208 -11.40 3.87 -4.45
C PHE A 208 -12.88 4.20 -4.57
N GLN A 209 -13.26 5.38 -5.07
CA GLN A 209 -14.67 5.68 -5.33
C GLN A 209 -15.27 4.72 -6.36
N LYS A 210 -14.54 4.44 -7.46
CA LYS A 210 -14.99 3.44 -8.45
C LYS A 210 -15.22 2.07 -7.82
N PHE A 211 -14.31 1.62 -6.95
CA PHE A 211 -14.46 0.34 -6.27
C PHE A 211 -15.66 0.32 -5.30
N VAL A 212 -15.86 1.40 -4.53
CA VAL A 212 -17.03 1.56 -3.66
C VAL A 212 -18.33 1.46 -4.46
N ASP A 213 -18.41 2.15 -5.60
CA ASP A 213 -19.60 2.18 -6.45
C ASP A 213 -19.88 0.78 -7.03
N LEU A 214 -18.84 0.11 -7.55
CA LEU A 214 -18.94 -1.25 -8.08
C LEU A 214 -19.39 -2.25 -7.02
N GLN A 215 -18.78 -2.22 -5.83
CA GLN A 215 -19.13 -3.14 -4.75
C GLN A 215 -20.53 -2.88 -4.20
N THR A 216 -20.91 -1.61 -4.07
CA THR A 216 -22.27 -1.21 -3.67
C THR A 216 -23.29 -1.72 -4.67
N LYS A 217 -23.01 -1.57 -5.98
CA LYS A 217 -23.89 -2.09 -7.04
C LYS A 217 -24.01 -3.60 -6.95
N LYS A 218 -22.89 -4.32 -6.83
CA LYS A 218 -22.84 -5.79 -6.71
C LYS A 218 -23.72 -6.30 -5.56
N ILE A 219 -23.65 -5.67 -4.39
CA ILE A 219 -24.48 -6.03 -3.22
C ILE A 219 -25.96 -5.72 -3.49
N LYS A 220 -26.28 -4.56 -4.07
CA LYS A 220 -27.66 -4.17 -4.40
C LYS A 220 -28.30 -5.09 -5.44
N ASP A 221 -27.58 -5.43 -6.51
CA ASP A 221 -28.06 -6.34 -7.55
C ASP A 221 -28.39 -7.71 -6.95
N GLN A 222 -27.51 -8.26 -6.10
CA GLN A 222 -27.78 -9.53 -5.42
C GLN A 222 -29.01 -9.44 -4.50
N GLN A 223 -29.16 -8.34 -3.76
CA GLN A 223 -30.34 -8.17 -2.90
C GLN A 223 -31.62 -8.09 -3.75
N ALA A 224 -31.60 -7.43 -4.91
CA ALA A 224 -32.73 -7.41 -5.84
C ALA A 224 -33.05 -8.80 -6.41
N ASP A 225 -32.03 -9.60 -6.73
CA ASP A 225 -32.20 -10.99 -7.17
C ASP A 225 -32.86 -11.86 -6.08
N ILE A 226 -32.46 -11.66 -4.82
CA ILE A 226 -33.04 -12.33 -3.66
C ILE A 226 -34.51 -11.90 -3.46
N ASP A 227 -34.79 -10.60 -3.52
CA ASP A 227 -36.12 -10.05 -3.30
C ASP A 227 -37.11 -10.49 -4.39
N THR A 228 -36.64 -10.69 -5.62
CA THR A 228 -37.47 -11.09 -6.77
C THR A 228 -37.46 -12.60 -7.04
N TYR A 229 -36.82 -13.40 -6.18
CA TYR A 229 -36.71 -14.84 -6.36
C TYR A 229 -38.06 -15.55 -6.25
N LYS A 230 -38.59 -16.02 -7.39
CA LYS A 230 -39.94 -16.61 -7.49
C LYS A 230 -40.21 -17.79 -6.55
N GLY A 231 -39.19 -18.56 -6.18
CA GLY A 231 -39.36 -19.72 -5.30
C GLY A 231 -39.71 -19.31 -3.88
N HIS A 232 -39.00 -18.31 -3.36
CA HIS A 232 -39.14 -17.78 -1.99
C HIS A 232 -38.65 -16.32 -1.96
N PRO A 233 -39.48 -15.33 -2.34
CA PRO A 233 -39.07 -13.93 -2.41
C PRO A 233 -38.52 -13.42 -1.08
N GLY A 234 -37.33 -12.81 -1.10
CA GLY A 234 -36.66 -12.25 0.08
C GLY A 234 -35.92 -13.27 0.96
N ASP A 235 -36.08 -14.57 0.73
CA ASP A 235 -35.41 -15.62 1.50
C ASP A 235 -33.99 -15.87 0.97
N LYS A 236 -33.01 -15.26 1.67
CA LYS A 236 -31.57 -15.37 1.36
C LYS A 236 -31.08 -16.81 1.32
N GLU A 237 -31.53 -17.63 2.26
CA GLU A 237 -31.08 -19.01 2.37
C GLU A 237 -31.60 -19.83 1.18
N LYS A 238 -32.90 -19.73 0.89
CA LYS A 238 -33.50 -20.46 -0.24
C LYS A 238 -32.98 -20.01 -1.58
N TRP A 239 -32.71 -18.72 -1.76
CA TRP A 239 -32.07 -18.22 -2.95
C TRP A 239 -30.64 -18.78 -3.10
N ALA A 240 -29.82 -18.70 -2.05
CA ALA A 240 -28.44 -19.21 -2.09
C ALA A 240 -28.39 -20.72 -2.35
N GLU A 241 -29.28 -21.51 -1.73
CA GLU A 241 -29.42 -22.94 -2.01
C GLU A 241 -29.76 -23.23 -3.47
N ALA A 242 -30.72 -22.48 -4.03
CA ALA A 242 -31.18 -22.66 -5.40
C ALA A 242 -30.07 -22.32 -6.41
N VAL A 243 -29.35 -21.22 -6.17
CA VAL A 243 -28.23 -20.80 -7.03
C VAL A 243 -27.08 -21.79 -6.94
N ALA A 244 -26.66 -22.20 -5.73
CA ALA A 244 -25.59 -23.18 -5.54
C ALA A 244 -25.91 -24.56 -6.16
N SER A 245 -27.19 -24.93 -6.23
CA SER A 245 -27.65 -26.19 -6.84
C SER A 245 -27.90 -26.08 -8.35
N SER A 246 -27.89 -24.87 -8.91
CA SER A 246 -28.18 -24.63 -10.32
C SER A 246 -26.94 -24.91 -11.17
N LYS A 247 -26.92 -26.06 -11.85
CA LYS A 247 -25.83 -26.43 -12.77
C LYS A 247 -25.58 -25.36 -13.85
N PRO A 248 -26.59 -24.83 -14.57
CA PRO A 248 -26.35 -23.80 -15.59
C PRO A 248 -25.73 -22.53 -15.00
N TYR A 249 -26.14 -22.13 -13.79
CA TYR A 249 -25.57 -20.96 -13.14
C TYR A 249 -24.12 -21.23 -12.69
N MET A 250 -23.88 -22.38 -12.05
CA MET A 250 -22.56 -22.78 -11.58
C MET A 250 -21.57 -23.05 -12.73
N ASP A 251 -22.04 -23.43 -13.92
CA ASP A 251 -21.21 -23.63 -15.11
C ASP A 251 -20.94 -22.32 -15.87
N SER A 252 -21.65 -21.22 -15.54
CA SER A 252 -21.37 -19.90 -16.12
C SER A 252 -20.05 -19.29 -15.62
N PHE A 253 -19.55 -19.77 -14.48
CA PHE A 253 -18.22 -19.44 -13.97
C PHE A 253 -17.16 -20.25 -14.71
N THR A 254 -16.38 -19.59 -15.58
CA THR A 254 -15.30 -20.22 -16.33
C THR A 254 -14.08 -20.49 -15.46
N GLU A 255 -13.79 -19.59 -14.53
CA GLU A 255 -12.65 -19.71 -13.62
C GLU A 255 -13.04 -20.41 -12.32
N LYS A 256 -12.21 -21.37 -11.91
CA LYS A 256 -12.43 -22.12 -10.66
C LYS A 256 -12.44 -21.20 -9.44
N GLY A 257 -11.54 -20.20 -9.40
CA GLY A 257 -11.45 -19.24 -8.29
C GLY A 257 -12.73 -18.45 -8.12
N ASP A 258 -13.27 -17.89 -9.21
CA ASP A 258 -14.50 -17.09 -9.18
C ASP A 258 -15.69 -17.91 -8.67
N LYS A 259 -15.78 -19.18 -9.12
CA LYS A 259 -16.80 -20.11 -8.64
C LYS A 259 -16.71 -20.38 -7.14
N ILE A 260 -15.50 -20.59 -6.62
CA ILE A 260 -15.27 -20.82 -5.19
C ILE A 260 -15.59 -19.55 -4.39
N ALA A 261 -15.11 -18.38 -4.81
CA ALA A 261 -15.40 -17.11 -4.15
C ALA A 261 -16.91 -16.84 -4.10
N PHE A 262 -17.63 -17.13 -5.19
CA PHE A 262 -19.08 -17.01 -5.22
C PHE A 262 -19.78 -18.02 -4.29
N LEU A 263 -19.31 -19.26 -4.19
CA LEU A 263 -19.83 -20.24 -3.24
C LEU A 263 -19.53 -19.86 -1.78
N HIS A 264 -18.39 -19.20 -1.50
CA HIS A 264 -18.14 -18.56 -0.21
C HIS A 264 -19.17 -17.47 0.08
N ARG A 265 -19.55 -16.66 -0.92
CA ARG A 265 -20.66 -15.69 -0.75
C ARG A 265 -21.98 -16.40 -0.43
N MET A 266 -22.31 -17.50 -1.11
CA MET A 266 -23.51 -18.28 -0.79
C MET A 266 -23.47 -18.79 0.65
N LYS A 267 -22.29 -19.20 1.14
CA LYS A 267 -22.12 -19.65 2.53
C LYS A 267 -22.32 -18.52 3.54
N VAL A 268 -21.99 -17.27 3.20
CA VAL A 268 -22.30 -16.11 4.05
C VAL A 268 -23.82 -15.90 4.15
N LEU A 269 -24.55 -16.09 3.05
CA LEU A 269 -26.01 -15.92 3.02
C LEU A 269 -26.78 -17.10 3.64
N ALA A 270 -26.19 -18.31 3.60
CA ALA A 270 -26.80 -19.55 4.05
C ALA A 270 -25.77 -20.40 4.84
N PRO A 271 -25.34 -19.94 6.03
CA PRO A 271 -24.23 -20.54 6.77
C PRO A 271 -24.44 -22.00 7.16
N ASP A 272 -25.69 -22.38 7.43
CA ASP A 272 -26.06 -23.73 7.87
C ASP A 272 -26.51 -24.64 6.71
N SER A 273 -26.51 -24.14 5.46
CA SER A 273 -26.97 -24.93 4.32
C SER A 273 -25.94 -25.99 3.91
N ARG A 274 -26.33 -27.25 4.11
CA ARG A 274 -25.56 -28.41 3.63
C ARG A 274 -25.40 -28.44 2.11
N LYS A 275 -26.38 -27.91 1.35
CA LYS A 275 -26.29 -27.87 -0.12
C LYS A 275 -25.18 -26.95 -0.57
N VAL A 276 -25.11 -25.75 0.01
CA VAL A 276 -24.07 -24.77 -0.29
C VAL A 276 -22.70 -25.31 0.13
N GLN A 277 -22.59 -25.90 1.32
CA GLN A 277 -21.35 -26.51 1.79
C GLN A 277 -20.90 -27.67 0.87
N ASN A 278 -21.80 -28.57 0.49
CA ASN A 278 -21.48 -29.65 -0.43
C ASN A 278 -21.02 -29.13 -1.80
N ALA A 279 -21.70 -28.12 -2.38
CA ALA A 279 -21.29 -27.52 -3.64
C ALA A 279 -19.86 -26.94 -3.56
N LEU A 280 -19.54 -26.26 -2.45
CA LEU A 280 -18.20 -25.75 -2.18
C LEU A 280 -17.17 -26.87 -2.06
N ASP A 281 -17.47 -27.93 -1.29
CA ASP A 281 -16.56 -29.06 -1.10
C ASP A 281 -16.31 -29.84 -2.39
N VAL A 282 -17.31 -29.98 -3.26
CA VAL A 282 -17.15 -30.59 -4.59
C VAL A 282 -16.18 -29.79 -5.46
N VAL A 283 -16.34 -28.46 -5.52
CA VAL A 283 -15.44 -27.61 -6.34
C VAL A 283 -14.03 -27.57 -5.75
N LEU A 284 -13.89 -27.68 -4.42
CA LEU A 284 -12.61 -27.80 -3.74
C LEU A 284 -11.99 -29.20 -3.84
N GLY A 285 -12.70 -30.19 -4.38
CA GLY A 285 -12.23 -31.59 -4.49
C GLY A 285 -12.23 -32.36 -3.17
N ARG A 286 -12.97 -31.87 -2.16
CA ARG A 286 -13.11 -32.46 -0.83
C ARG A 286 -14.29 -33.44 -0.74
N ALA A 287 -15.21 -33.39 -1.70
CA ALA A 287 -16.37 -34.27 -1.80
C ALA A 287 -16.61 -34.73 -3.25
N LEU A 288 -17.33 -35.84 -3.41
CA LEU A 288 -17.84 -36.28 -4.71
C LEU A 288 -19.17 -35.59 -5.03
N PRO A 289 -19.49 -35.33 -6.31
CA PRO A 289 -20.79 -34.81 -6.70
C PRO A 289 -21.91 -35.76 -6.28
N ASP A 290 -23.05 -35.21 -5.86
CA ASP A 290 -24.24 -36.02 -5.57
C ASP A 290 -24.65 -36.83 -6.81
N LYS A 291 -24.91 -38.13 -6.61
CA LYS A 291 -25.42 -38.99 -7.69
C LYS A 291 -26.81 -38.48 -8.10
N PRO A 292 -27.11 -38.37 -9.41
CA PRO A 292 -28.45 -38.02 -9.86
C PRO A 292 -29.46 -39.02 -9.29
N ALA A 293 -30.52 -38.50 -8.66
CA ALA A 293 -31.56 -39.36 -8.10
C ALA A 293 -32.10 -40.29 -9.20
N PRO A 294 -32.27 -41.60 -8.92
CA PRO A 294 -32.80 -42.52 -9.91
C PRO A 294 -34.16 -42.01 -10.38
N ALA A 295 -34.34 -41.93 -11.70
CA ALA A 295 -35.57 -41.45 -12.30
C ALA A 295 -36.75 -42.19 -11.67
N LYS A 296 -37.68 -41.44 -11.04
CA LYS A 296 -38.92 -42.00 -10.53
C LYS A 296 -39.61 -42.69 -11.71
N LYS A 297 -39.66 -44.02 -11.70
CA LYS A 297 -40.47 -44.79 -12.65
C LYS A 297 -41.90 -44.28 -12.49
N LYS A 298 -42.42 -43.62 -13.54
CA LYS A 298 -43.83 -43.29 -13.64
C LYS A 298 -44.60 -44.61 -13.50
N LYS A 299 -45.41 -44.73 -12.45
CA LYS A 299 -46.48 -45.73 -12.38
C LYS A 299 -47.69 -45.18 -13.10
#